data_AF-A0A4P9WBJ6-F1
#
_entry.id   AF-A0A4P9WBJ6-F1
#
_cell.length_a   1.000
_cell.length_b   1.000
_cell.length_c   1.000
_cell.angle_alpha   90.00
_cell.angle_beta   90.00
_cell.angle_gamma   90.00
#
_symmetry.space_group_name_H-M   'P 1'
#
loop_
_entity.id
_entity.type
_entity.pdbx_description
1 polymer ?
#
loop_
_entity_poly.entity_id
_entity_poly.type
_entity_poly.pdbx_seq_one_letter_code
_entity_poly.pdbx_strand_id
1 'polypeptide(L)'
;MEAVGTLASKFSGPAVRADRQDVATPSTATALTDPLFGKATHKHFPQLHHGLLGQSALTGEPVYLNTDAPFCLVAVGVQGAGKSHSVSTVIENCMLDVPRITHADKPCATLVFHYDTDQANYCQAATLTSPNESARIPPPVPVVERLIILVSPSFYYQRKRFYGNWPNCEVRPLLFRWREMTAGTIKSLMRVPIDKDPPLYMGSVLGLLRRLQKEDSFPTLASFKEQLETLDFSTTQSAPLQQRLSLIESLLAESSENAALPERIDLADACAPGTVVICDLTDPMLSAPESRGIFEVVLERFRTLSLKCGKLVVLDEAHKFLTHSTSSDELGSTIVELVRQMRHHGMRVVVSSQSPMTIPDELLELASVCLVHKFHSKDWFRRLQAKIPLDDAAFEAIMELPTGNAIVFATRWRDFGEDVEGLGRGVRQIRVRERITADGGTSKVTSGSK
;
A
#
# COMPACT_ATOMS: atom_id res chain seq x y z
N MET A 1 -26.66 -52.84 12.07
CA MET A 1 -28.01 -52.27 12.16
C MET A 1 -28.07 -51.47 13.45
N GLU A 2 -28.37 -50.17 13.32
CA GLU A 2 -28.62 -49.17 14.39
C GLU A 2 -27.41 -48.86 15.31
N ALA A 3 -27.01 -47.62 15.60
CA ALA A 3 -27.70 -46.33 15.55
C ALA A 3 -26.71 -45.17 15.28
N VAL A 4 -26.99 -44.34 14.28
CA VAL A 4 -26.46 -42.97 14.13
C VAL A 4 -27.62 -42.08 13.69
N GLY A 5 -28.08 -41.25 14.61
CA GLY A 5 -29.18 -40.28 14.44
C GLY A 5 -29.57 -39.87 15.85
N THR A 6 -29.35 -38.65 16.32
CA THR A 6 -30.11 -37.48 15.89
C THR A 6 -29.52 -36.30 16.66
N LEU A 7 -28.91 -35.31 15.99
CA LEU A 7 -28.57 -34.01 16.62
C LEU A 7 -28.48 -32.89 15.56
N ALA A 8 -29.36 -32.95 14.56
CA ALA A 8 -29.51 -31.93 13.52
C ALA A 8 -30.93 -31.36 13.52
N SER A 9 -31.35 -30.72 14.61
CA SER A 9 -32.51 -29.82 14.61
C SER A 9 -32.62 -29.08 15.94
N LYS A 10 -32.00 -27.90 16.08
CA LYS A 10 -32.38 -26.86 17.06
C LYS A 10 -31.49 -25.60 16.99
N PHE A 11 -31.38 -24.96 15.83
CA PHE A 11 -31.01 -23.54 15.74
C PHE A 11 -31.65 -22.93 14.49
N SER A 12 -32.92 -22.51 14.61
CA SER A 12 -33.56 -21.61 13.64
C SER A 12 -33.80 -20.27 14.34
N GLY A 13 -32.83 -19.36 14.19
CA GLY A 13 -33.02 -17.93 14.44
C GLY A 13 -33.40 -17.22 13.13
N PRO A 14 -34.01 -16.03 13.18
CA PRO A 14 -34.55 -15.36 11.99
C PRO A 14 -33.43 -15.05 10.99
N ALA A 15 -33.71 -15.37 9.72
CA ALA A 15 -32.80 -15.17 8.60
C ALA A 15 -32.38 -13.70 8.48
N VAL A 16 -31.14 -13.40 8.86
CA VAL A 16 -30.46 -12.18 8.41
C VAL A 16 -30.23 -12.37 6.92
N ARG A 17 -30.84 -11.50 6.10
CA ARG A 17 -30.59 -11.43 4.65
C ARG A 17 -29.08 -11.34 4.44
N ALA A 18 -28.46 -12.44 4.01
CA ALA A 18 -27.15 -12.40 3.42
C ALA A 18 -27.24 -11.52 2.18
N ASP A 19 -26.43 -10.46 2.14
CA ASP A 19 -26.20 -9.69 0.91
C ASP A 19 -25.91 -10.68 -0.23
N ARG A 20 -26.78 -10.67 -1.24
CA ARG A 20 -26.54 -11.33 -2.52
C ARG A 20 -25.34 -10.62 -3.16
N GLN A 21 -24.12 -11.10 -2.88
CA GLN A 21 -23.00 -10.86 -3.79
C GLN A 21 -23.25 -11.75 -5.00
N ASP A 22 -23.54 -11.11 -6.13
CA ASP A 22 -23.81 -11.76 -7.41
C ASP A 22 -22.75 -12.84 -7.72
N VAL A 23 -23.23 -14.06 -7.96
CA VAL A 23 -22.41 -15.23 -8.25
C VAL A 23 -21.98 -15.13 -9.71
N ALA A 24 -20.82 -14.53 -9.97
CA ALA A 24 -20.27 -14.49 -11.32
C ALA A 24 -19.86 -15.89 -11.79
N THR A 25 -20.54 -16.40 -12.82
CA THR A 25 -20.21 -17.65 -13.51
C THR A 25 -19.12 -17.43 -14.57
N PRO A 26 -18.06 -18.25 -14.63
CA PRO A 26 -17.04 -18.13 -15.68
C PRO A 26 -17.65 -18.39 -17.07
N SER A 27 -17.29 -17.57 -18.06
CA SER A 27 -17.57 -17.89 -19.47
C SER A 27 -16.45 -18.76 -20.05
N THR A 28 -16.83 -19.65 -20.99
CA THR A 28 -16.05 -20.65 -21.75
C THR A 28 -14.52 -20.60 -21.61
N ALA A 29 -13.93 -21.71 -21.14
CA ALA A 29 -12.48 -21.93 -21.15
C ALA A 29 -11.99 -22.20 -22.59
N THR A 30 -11.48 -21.18 -23.27
CA THR A 30 -10.73 -21.41 -24.52
C THR A 30 -9.30 -21.80 -24.19
N ALA A 31 -8.92 -23.04 -24.48
CA ALA A 31 -7.53 -23.48 -24.47
C ALA A 31 -6.76 -22.74 -25.57
N LEU A 32 -6.00 -21.72 -25.19
CA LEU A 32 -5.15 -20.93 -26.05
C LEU A 32 -3.83 -20.67 -25.32
N THR A 33 -2.75 -20.46 -26.06
CA THR A 33 -1.43 -20.15 -25.50
C THR A 33 -1.46 -18.80 -24.79
N ASP A 34 -1.38 -18.83 -23.46
CA ASP A 34 -1.10 -17.75 -22.54
C ASP A 34 0.28 -17.14 -22.85
N PRO A 35 0.38 -15.82 -23.08
CA PRO A 35 1.65 -15.15 -23.30
C PRO A 35 2.61 -15.20 -22.09
N LEU A 36 2.13 -15.34 -20.86
CA LEU A 36 2.97 -15.39 -19.64
C LEU A 36 3.20 -16.82 -19.14
N PHE A 37 2.36 -17.79 -19.53
CA PHE A 37 2.44 -19.16 -19.00
C PHE A 37 2.39 -20.30 -20.03
N GLY A 38 2.36 -20.01 -21.33
CA GLY A 38 2.26 -21.06 -22.36
C GLY A 38 0.85 -21.66 -22.44
N LYS A 39 0.68 -22.99 -22.57
CA LYS A 39 -0.68 -23.57 -22.64
C LYS A 39 -1.36 -23.52 -21.26
N ALA A 40 -2.22 -22.55 -21.02
CA ALA A 40 -3.06 -22.46 -19.82
C ALA A 40 -4.54 -22.26 -20.17
N THR A 41 -5.43 -22.93 -19.44
CA THR A 41 -6.89 -22.69 -19.55
C THR A 41 -7.27 -21.50 -18.69
N HIS A 42 -7.56 -20.37 -19.32
CA HIS A 42 -8.06 -19.18 -18.63
C HIS A 42 -9.55 -19.26 -18.40
N LYS A 43 -9.99 -18.74 -17.25
CA LYS A 43 -11.39 -18.47 -16.98
C LYS A 43 -11.59 -16.97 -17.06
N HIS A 44 -12.51 -16.55 -17.90
CA HIS A 44 -12.86 -15.15 -18.03
C HIS A 44 -14.09 -14.85 -17.17
N PHE A 45 -13.98 -13.82 -16.34
CA PHE A 45 -15.06 -13.33 -15.48
C PHE A 45 -15.48 -11.94 -15.93
N PRO A 46 -16.31 -11.79 -16.98
CA PRO A 46 -16.66 -10.50 -17.57
C PRO A 46 -17.37 -9.55 -16.59
N GLN A 47 -17.94 -10.08 -15.49
CA GLN A 47 -18.68 -9.31 -14.50
C GLN A 47 -17.86 -8.99 -13.24
N LEU A 48 -16.58 -9.36 -13.18
CA LEU A 48 -15.72 -9.10 -12.02
C LEU A 48 -14.40 -8.50 -12.48
N HIS A 49 -13.96 -7.43 -11.82
CA HIS A 49 -12.58 -6.99 -11.95
C HIS A 49 -11.65 -7.99 -11.27
N HIS A 50 -10.67 -8.47 -12.00
CA HIS A 50 -9.74 -9.49 -11.53
C HIS A 50 -8.41 -9.38 -12.26
N GLY A 51 -7.36 -9.93 -11.67
CA GLY A 51 -6.09 -10.10 -12.36
C GLY A 51 -5.41 -11.39 -11.95
N LEU A 52 -4.76 -12.03 -12.91
CA LEU A 52 -3.97 -13.23 -12.72
C LEU A 52 -2.87 -12.91 -11.72
N LEU A 53 -2.85 -13.59 -10.57
CA LEU A 53 -1.80 -13.46 -9.58
C LEU A 53 -0.67 -14.43 -9.91
N GLY A 54 -1.01 -15.62 -10.40
CA GLY A 54 -0.05 -16.68 -10.66
C GLY A 54 -0.70 -18.01 -10.97
N GLN A 55 0.03 -19.09 -10.71
CA GLN A 55 -0.45 -20.46 -10.82
C GLN A 55 -0.21 -21.24 -9.53
N SER A 56 -1.13 -22.14 -9.20
CA SER A 56 -0.93 -23.14 -8.15
C SER A 56 0.34 -23.92 -8.43
N ALA A 57 1.26 -23.95 -7.47
CA ALA A 57 2.52 -24.69 -7.60
C ALA A 57 2.30 -26.22 -7.65
N LEU A 58 1.16 -26.69 -7.14
CA LEU A 58 0.81 -28.11 -7.11
C LEU A 58 0.04 -28.56 -8.36
N THR A 59 -0.98 -27.79 -8.75
CA THR A 59 -1.92 -28.20 -9.82
C THR A 59 -1.63 -27.50 -11.15
N GLY A 60 -0.84 -26.43 -11.17
CA GLY A 60 -0.62 -25.58 -12.34
C GLY A 60 -1.81 -24.71 -12.72
N GLU A 61 -2.92 -24.78 -11.97
CA GLU A 61 -4.14 -24.03 -12.25
C GLU A 61 -3.94 -22.53 -11.99
N PRO A 62 -4.54 -21.66 -12.83
CA PRO A 62 -4.41 -20.21 -12.68
C PRO A 62 -5.13 -19.73 -11.41
N VAL A 63 -4.47 -18.82 -10.69
CA VAL A 63 -5.01 -18.15 -9.51
C VAL A 63 -5.18 -16.67 -9.81
N TYR A 64 -6.40 -16.17 -9.64
CA TYR A 64 -6.75 -14.78 -9.86
C TYR A 64 -6.99 -14.07 -8.53
N LEU A 65 -6.53 -12.82 -8.44
CA LEU A 65 -6.91 -11.89 -7.39
C LEU A 65 -8.18 -11.15 -7.82
N ASN A 66 -9.22 -11.19 -6.98
CA ASN A 66 -10.39 -10.34 -7.14
C ASN A 66 -9.99 -8.89 -6.81
N THR A 67 -10.01 -8.02 -7.82
CA THR A 67 -9.71 -6.60 -7.68
C THR A 67 -10.96 -5.72 -7.68
N ASP A 68 -12.15 -6.29 -7.84
CA ASP A 68 -13.42 -5.58 -7.72
C ASP A 68 -13.71 -5.17 -6.27
N ALA A 69 -13.52 -6.10 -5.33
CA ALA A 69 -13.73 -5.85 -3.91
C ALA A 69 -12.49 -5.22 -3.23
N PRO A 70 -12.68 -4.29 -2.27
CA PRO A 70 -11.65 -3.86 -1.33
C PRO A 70 -10.99 -5.05 -0.60
N PHE A 71 -9.65 -5.05 -0.56
CA PHE A 71 -8.84 -6.04 0.14
C PHE A 71 -7.69 -5.39 0.91
N CYS A 72 -7.26 -6.05 1.98
CA CYS A 72 -5.99 -5.80 2.64
C CYS A 72 -5.06 -6.98 2.33
N LEU A 73 -3.94 -6.70 1.66
CA LEU A 73 -2.93 -7.68 1.30
C LEU A 73 -1.63 -7.37 2.04
N VAL A 74 -1.08 -8.37 2.71
CA VAL A 74 0.23 -8.28 3.36
C VAL A 74 1.21 -9.20 2.64
N ALA A 75 2.37 -8.69 2.22
CA ALA A 75 3.44 -9.47 1.60
C ALA A 75 4.70 -9.44 2.50
N VAL A 76 5.22 -10.61 2.85
CA VAL A 76 6.38 -10.75 3.75
C VAL A 76 7.40 -11.75 3.23
N GLY A 77 8.66 -11.61 3.64
CA GLY A 77 9.78 -12.43 3.17
C GLY A 77 11.11 -11.66 3.08
N VAL A 78 12.24 -12.35 2.98
CA VAL A 78 13.56 -11.69 2.93
C VAL A 78 13.76 -10.88 1.64
N GLN A 79 14.77 -10.01 1.61
CA GLN A 79 15.17 -9.30 0.40
C GLN A 79 15.47 -10.29 -0.74
N GLY A 80 15.02 -9.97 -1.96
CA GLY A 80 15.21 -10.84 -3.13
C GLY A 80 14.27 -12.06 -3.21
N ALA A 81 13.36 -12.27 -2.25
CA ALA A 81 12.43 -13.41 -2.28
C ALA A 81 11.26 -13.25 -3.28
N GLY A 82 11.08 -12.07 -3.87
CA GLY A 82 10.01 -11.78 -4.84
C GLY A 82 8.85 -10.91 -4.31
N LYS A 83 8.95 -10.34 -3.10
CA LYS A 83 7.89 -9.49 -2.52
C LYS A 83 7.48 -8.31 -3.41
N SER A 84 8.43 -7.46 -3.79
CA SER A 84 8.17 -6.25 -4.59
C SER A 84 7.65 -6.60 -5.98
N HIS A 85 8.06 -7.76 -6.52
CA HIS A 85 7.51 -8.33 -7.75
C HIS A 85 6.03 -8.69 -7.58
N SER A 86 5.65 -9.37 -6.50
CA SER A 86 4.25 -9.68 -6.18
C SER A 86 3.41 -8.43 -5.96
N VAL A 87 3.93 -7.44 -5.21
CA VAL A 87 3.25 -6.15 -5.00
C VAL A 87 2.99 -5.46 -6.33
N SER A 88 3.99 -5.40 -7.20
CA SER A 88 3.85 -4.76 -8.50
C SER A 88 2.89 -5.52 -9.41
N THR A 89 2.85 -6.85 -9.32
CA THR A 89 1.83 -7.70 -9.99
C THR A 89 0.41 -7.34 -9.51
N VAL A 90 0.25 -7.08 -8.21
CA VAL A 90 -1.04 -6.63 -7.64
C VAL A 90 -1.39 -5.23 -8.13
N ILE A 91 -0.41 -4.31 -8.25
CA ILE A 91 -0.64 -2.98 -8.84
C ILE A 91 -1.06 -3.13 -10.30
N GLU A 92 -0.36 -3.93 -11.11
CA GLU A 92 -0.76 -4.21 -12.49
C GLU A 92 -2.20 -4.74 -12.58
N ASN A 93 -2.59 -5.68 -11.70
CA ASN A 93 -3.94 -6.23 -11.65
C ASN A 93 -5.03 -5.20 -11.28
N CYS A 94 -4.67 -4.09 -10.64
CA CYS A 94 -5.58 -3.01 -10.28
C CYS A 94 -5.55 -1.83 -11.27
N MET A 95 -4.57 -1.79 -12.18
CA MET A 95 -4.26 -0.60 -12.99
C MET A 95 -4.30 -0.84 -14.49
N LEU A 96 -3.94 -2.04 -14.94
CA LEU A 96 -3.79 -2.35 -16.36
C LEU A 96 -4.94 -3.25 -16.81
N ASP A 97 -5.45 -3.00 -18.00
CA ASP A 97 -6.42 -3.88 -18.67
C ASP A 97 -5.71 -4.64 -19.79
N VAL A 98 -5.49 -5.94 -19.58
CA VAL A 98 -4.77 -6.81 -20.51
C VAL A 98 -5.59 -8.09 -20.67
N PRO A 99 -6.30 -8.26 -21.80
CA PRO A 99 -7.21 -9.39 -21.99
C PRO A 99 -6.59 -10.72 -21.56
N ARG A 100 -7.33 -11.47 -20.72
CA ARG A 100 -6.97 -12.79 -20.14
C ARG A 100 -5.95 -12.76 -19.00
N ILE A 101 -5.22 -11.66 -18.80
CA ILE A 101 -4.32 -11.49 -17.67
C ILE A 101 -5.00 -10.62 -16.61
N THR A 102 -5.52 -9.46 -17.00
CA THR A 102 -6.19 -8.52 -16.11
C THR A 102 -7.46 -7.97 -16.77
N HIS A 103 -8.49 -7.77 -15.97
CA HIS A 103 -9.72 -7.09 -16.36
C HIS A 103 -9.95 -5.94 -15.37
N ALA A 104 -9.64 -4.72 -15.79
CA ALA A 104 -9.69 -3.51 -14.98
C ALA A 104 -10.39 -2.37 -15.74
N ASP A 105 -11.70 -2.54 -16.01
CA ASP A 105 -12.55 -1.55 -16.72
C ASP A 105 -12.51 -0.15 -16.08
N LYS A 106 -12.25 -0.08 -14.77
CA LYS A 106 -11.98 1.18 -14.05
C LYS A 106 -10.68 1.07 -13.25
N PRO A 107 -9.53 1.46 -13.84
CA PRO A 107 -8.25 1.45 -13.15
C PRO A 107 -8.30 2.25 -11.85
N CYS A 108 -7.65 1.75 -10.81
CA CYS A 108 -7.54 2.47 -9.55
C CYS A 108 -6.75 3.79 -9.71
N ALA A 109 -6.92 4.71 -8.77
CA ALA A 109 -5.89 5.68 -8.46
C ALA A 109 -4.98 5.04 -7.41
N THR A 110 -3.67 5.00 -7.67
CA THR A 110 -2.71 4.29 -6.80
C THR A 110 -1.78 5.26 -6.11
N LEU A 111 -1.65 5.17 -4.78
CA LEU A 111 -0.67 5.87 -3.97
C LEU A 111 0.34 4.86 -3.41
N VAL A 112 1.63 5.10 -3.63
CA VAL A 112 2.72 4.26 -3.13
C VAL A 112 3.60 5.06 -2.19
N PHE A 113 3.83 4.54 -0.99
CA PHE A 113 4.80 5.10 -0.03
C PHE A 113 6.13 4.37 -0.16
N HIS A 114 7.20 5.16 -0.28
CA HIS A 114 8.56 4.66 -0.34
C HIS A 114 9.50 5.55 0.48
N TYR A 115 10.32 4.93 1.32
CA TYR A 115 11.31 5.62 2.14
C TYR A 115 12.62 4.85 2.13
N ASP A 116 13.72 5.58 1.95
CA ASP A 116 15.08 5.10 2.02
C ASP A 116 16.03 6.25 2.41
N THR A 117 17.22 5.94 2.88
CA THR A 117 18.29 6.92 3.10
C THR A 117 19.39 6.80 2.05
N ASP A 118 19.46 5.68 1.33
CA ASP A 118 20.37 5.48 0.21
C ASP A 118 19.81 6.13 -1.06
N GLN A 119 20.51 7.14 -1.54
CA GLN A 119 20.16 7.89 -2.74
C GLN A 119 20.22 7.04 -4.02
N ALA A 120 20.87 5.87 -4.01
CA ALA A 120 20.88 4.95 -5.13
C ALA A 120 19.57 4.16 -5.25
N ASN A 121 18.80 4.07 -4.17
CA ASN A 121 17.53 3.36 -4.15
C ASN A 121 16.40 4.21 -4.73
N TYR A 122 15.36 3.50 -5.18
CA TYR A 122 14.18 4.05 -5.81
C TYR A 122 12.98 3.12 -5.58
N CYS A 123 11.78 3.66 -5.72
CA CYS A 123 10.56 2.87 -5.64
C CYS A 123 10.38 2.05 -6.92
N GLN A 124 10.34 0.70 -6.81
CA GLN A 124 10.18 -0.17 -7.97
C GLN A 124 8.86 0.03 -8.71
N ALA A 125 7.83 0.60 -8.08
CA ALA A 125 6.60 0.98 -8.76
C ALA A 125 6.85 1.97 -9.93
N ALA A 126 7.98 2.69 -9.95
CA ALA A 126 8.34 3.53 -11.08
C ALA A 126 8.55 2.73 -12.39
N THR A 127 8.89 1.43 -12.32
CA THR A 127 9.08 0.60 -13.53
C THR A 127 7.78 0.20 -14.21
N LEU A 128 6.62 0.46 -13.59
CA LEU A 128 5.30 0.21 -14.16
C LEU A 128 5.03 1.02 -15.44
N THR A 129 5.83 2.05 -15.73
CA THR A 129 5.71 2.89 -16.93
C THR A 129 6.46 2.34 -18.15
N SER A 130 7.21 1.24 -17.99
CA SER A 130 7.94 0.58 -19.06
C SER A 130 7.39 -0.83 -19.31
N PRO A 131 7.29 -1.30 -20.56
CA PRO A 131 6.85 -2.66 -20.84
C PRO A 131 7.93 -3.68 -20.44
N ASN A 132 7.52 -4.90 -20.08
CA ASN A 132 8.45 -6.01 -19.95
C ASN A 132 8.77 -6.59 -21.34
N GLU A 133 9.96 -6.30 -21.87
CA GLU A 133 10.38 -6.82 -23.19
C GLU A 133 10.47 -8.35 -23.25
N SER A 134 10.66 -8.99 -22.10
CA SER A 134 10.73 -10.45 -21.96
C SER A 134 9.35 -11.12 -21.95
N ALA A 135 8.29 -10.36 -21.62
CA ALA A 135 6.93 -10.89 -21.56
C ALA A 135 6.43 -11.14 -22.98
N ARG A 136 5.82 -12.32 -23.23
CA ARG A 136 5.34 -12.67 -24.59
C ARG A 136 3.99 -12.03 -24.91
N ILE A 137 3.73 -10.82 -24.41
CA ILE A 137 2.49 -10.08 -24.64
C ILE A 137 2.61 -9.35 -25.99
N PRO A 138 1.68 -9.53 -26.94
CA PRO A 138 1.73 -8.83 -28.21
C PRO A 138 1.68 -7.30 -28.02
N PRO A 139 2.52 -6.52 -28.73
CA PRO A 139 2.46 -5.07 -28.67
C PRO A 139 1.16 -4.52 -29.29
N PRO A 140 0.66 -3.35 -28.82
CA PRO A 140 1.23 -2.53 -27.73
C PRO A 140 0.96 -3.14 -26.35
N VAL A 141 1.99 -3.23 -25.51
CA VAL A 141 1.87 -3.72 -24.13
C VAL A 141 1.40 -2.57 -23.23
N PRO A 142 0.26 -2.70 -22.53
CA PRO A 142 -0.22 -1.65 -21.62
C PRO A 142 0.77 -1.40 -20.47
N VAL A 143 0.99 -0.11 -20.17
CA VAL A 143 1.83 0.38 -19.07
C VAL A 143 1.09 1.48 -18.32
N VAL A 144 1.58 1.89 -17.17
CA VAL A 144 1.03 3.05 -16.46
C VAL A 144 1.21 4.32 -17.29
N GLU A 145 0.11 4.95 -17.67
CA GLU A 145 0.08 6.13 -18.55
C GLU A 145 0.53 7.41 -17.85
N ARG A 146 0.39 7.47 -16.52
CA ARG A 146 0.77 8.65 -15.72
C ARG A 146 1.38 8.24 -14.39
N LEU A 147 2.62 8.64 -14.17
CA LEU A 147 3.37 8.48 -12.94
C LEU A 147 3.74 9.86 -12.38
N ILE A 148 3.32 10.15 -11.15
CA ILE A 148 3.71 11.35 -10.42
C ILE A 148 4.57 10.93 -9.25
N ILE A 149 5.75 11.53 -9.09
CA ILE A 149 6.63 11.28 -7.96
C ILE A 149 6.69 12.54 -7.11
N LEU A 150 6.07 12.47 -5.93
CA LEU A 150 6.12 13.48 -4.89
C LEU A 150 7.36 13.21 -4.02
N VAL A 151 8.25 14.18 -3.92
CA VAL A 151 9.54 14.04 -3.23
C VAL A 151 9.73 15.10 -2.16
N SER A 152 10.61 14.86 -1.19
CA SER A 152 10.91 15.85 -0.15
C SER A 152 11.36 17.20 -0.77
N PRO A 153 10.91 18.35 -0.24
CA PRO A 153 11.35 19.67 -0.73
C PRO A 153 12.88 19.84 -0.69
N SER A 154 13.51 19.36 0.38
CA SER A 154 14.96 19.36 0.61
C SER A 154 15.75 18.60 -0.44
N PHE A 155 15.17 17.57 -1.06
CA PHE A 155 15.86 16.68 -1.99
C PHE A 155 15.27 16.66 -3.42
N TYR A 156 14.40 17.62 -3.72
CA TYR A 156 13.67 17.73 -4.98
C TYR A 156 14.56 17.67 -6.22
N TYR A 157 15.59 18.52 -6.30
CA TYR A 157 16.42 18.62 -7.51
C TYR A 157 17.22 17.36 -7.79
N GLN A 158 17.65 16.66 -6.74
CA GLN A 158 18.36 15.40 -6.88
C GLN A 158 17.41 14.33 -7.44
N ARG A 159 16.24 14.14 -6.81
CA ARG A 159 15.26 13.14 -7.27
C ARG A 159 14.72 13.47 -8.67
N LYS A 160 14.52 14.74 -9.00
CA LYS A 160 14.14 15.19 -10.35
C LYS A 160 15.16 14.76 -11.41
N ARG A 161 16.46 14.88 -11.12
CA ARG A 161 17.52 14.41 -12.02
C ARG A 161 17.53 12.88 -12.10
N PHE A 162 17.35 12.20 -10.97
CA PHE A 162 17.34 10.74 -10.89
C PHE A 162 16.23 10.12 -11.75
N TYR A 163 14.99 10.59 -11.61
CA TYR A 163 13.84 10.09 -12.36
C TYR A 163 13.63 10.78 -13.71
N GLY A 164 14.48 11.75 -14.09
CA GLY A 164 14.24 12.64 -15.23
C GLY A 164 14.08 11.95 -16.59
N ASN A 165 14.57 10.71 -16.73
CA ASN A 165 14.48 9.92 -17.96
C ASN A 165 13.42 8.80 -17.89
N TRP A 166 12.65 8.71 -16.80
CA TRP A 166 11.61 7.68 -16.70
C TRP A 166 10.40 8.02 -17.59
N PRO A 167 9.85 7.05 -18.33
CA PRO A 167 8.69 7.30 -19.18
C PRO A 167 7.46 7.64 -18.32
N ASN A 168 6.58 8.48 -18.87
CA ASN A 168 5.33 8.91 -18.26
C ASN A 168 5.46 9.53 -16.86
N CYS A 169 6.66 10.01 -16.50
CA CYS A 169 7.01 10.41 -15.13
C CYS A 169 7.08 11.93 -14.97
N GLU A 170 6.42 12.44 -13.92
CA GLU A 170 6.46 13.84 -13.50
C GLU A 170 6.91 13.93 -12.04
N VAL A 171 8.05 14.60 -11.79
CA VAL A 171 8.58 14.78 -10.42
C VAL A 171 8.18 16.15 -9.88
N ARG A 172 7.51 16.17 -8.72
CA ARG A 172 7.01 17.38 -8.04
C ARG A 172 7.45 17.42 -6.58
N PRO A 173 7.74 18.61 -6.01
CA PRO A 173 8.00 18.72 -4.59
C PRO A 173 6.71 18.44 -3.80
N LEU A 174 6.81 17.65 -2.74
CA LEU A 174 5.72 17.42 -1.81
C LEU A 174 5.59 18.63 -0.89
N LEU A 175 4.63 19.50 -1.21
CA LEU A 175 4.31 20.68 -0.41
C LEU A 175 2.82 20.71 -0.08
N PHE A 176 2.52 20.99 1.18
CA PHE A 176 1.16 21.22 1.64
C PHE A 176 0.83 22.71 1.63
N ARG A 177 -0.46 23.05 1.65
CA ARG A 177 -0.90 24.42 1.92
C ARG A 177 -1.30 24.57 3.37
N TRP A 178 -1.03 25.73 3.94
CA TRP A 178 -1.43 26.04 5.32
C TRP A 178 -2.94 25.88 5.53
N ARG A 179 -3.74 26.33 4.55
CA ARG A 179 -5.21 26.20 4.59
C ARG A 179 -5.72 24.76 4.60
N GLU A 180 -4.86 23.81 4.28
CA GLU A 180 -5.18 22.39 4.22
C GLU A 180 -4.78 21.64 5.51
N MET A 181 -4.10 22.32 6.43
CA MET A 181 -3.64 21.75 7.70
C MET A 181 -4.79 21.62 8.70
N THR A 182 -4.94 20.42 9.25
CA THR A 182 -5.81 20.18 10.40
C THR A 182 -4.99 20.13 11.69
N ALA A 183 -5.64 20.18 12.86
CA ALA A 183 -4.95 19.94 14.12
C ALA A 183 -4.27 18.56 14.17
N GLY A 184 -4.86 17.53 13.54
CA GLY A 184 -4.25 16.22 13.38
C GLY A 184 -2.98 16.28 12.52
N THR A 185 -3.07 16.91 11.35
CA THR A 185 -1.93 17.13 10.45
C THR A 185 -0.77 17.85 11.13
N ILE A 186 -1.06 18.93 11.86
CA ILE A 186 -0.06 19.68 12.62
C ILE A 186 0.59 18.78 13.67
N LYS A 187 -0.20 18.03 14.44
CA LYS A 187 0.32 17.11 15.46
C LYS A 187 1.24 16.05 14.86
N SER A 188 0.85 15.44 13.73
CA SER A 188 1.64 14.40 13.06
C SER A 188 2.97 14.95 12.52
N LEU A 189 2.96 16.15 11.92
CA LEU A 189 4.19 16.81 11.44
C LEU A 189 5.09 17.31 12.58
N MET A 190 4.52 17.73 13.71
CA MET A 190 5.29 18.12 14.91
C MET A 190 5.95 16.93 15.63
N ARG A 191 5.62 15.68 15.26
CA ARG A 191 6.18 14.45 15.85
C ARG A 191 5.99 14.40 17.37
N VAL A 192 4.80 14.76 17.84
CA VAL A 192 4.46 14.70 19.25
C VAL A 192 4.34 13.22 19.66
N PRO A 193 5.14 12.75 20.64
CA PRO A 193 5.02 11.37 21.12
C PRO A 193 3.60 11.08 21.60
N ILE A 194 3.05 9.92 21.22
CA ILE A 194 1.69 9.50 21.60
C ILE A 194 1.70 8.85 23.00
N ASP A 195 2.83 8.25 23.37
CA ASP A 195 3.04 7.38 24.53
C ASP A 195 3.67 8.11 25.74
N LYS A 196 3.99 9.40 25.60
CA LYS A 196 4.54 10.24 26.66
C LYS A 196 3.67 11.47 26.84
N ASP A 197 3.79 12.10 28.00
CA ASP A 197 3.17 13.40 28.23
C ASP A 197 3.57 14.35 27.09
N PRO A 198 2.60 14.87 26.32
CA PRO A 198 2.91 15.76 25.23
C PRO A 198 3.66 16.98 25.78
N PRO A 199 4.63 17.52 25.04
CA PRO A 199 5.35 18.71 25.48
C PRO A 199 4.37 19.81 25.86
N LEU A 200 4.64 20.54 26.94
CA LEU A 200 3.71 21.53 27.49
C LEU A 200 3.24 22.57 26.46
N TYR A 201 4.10 22.94 25.49
CA TYR A 201 3.72 23.85 24.41
C TYR A 201 2.57 23.33 23.54
N MET A 202 2.41 22.01 23.39
CA MET A 202 1.34 21.40 22.59
C MET A 202 -0.04 21.68 23.18
N GLY A 203 -0.15 21.79 24.50
CA GLY A 203 -1.41 22.18 25.15
C GLY A 203 -1.89 23.54 24.68
N SER A 204 -0.98 24.53 24.65
CA SER A 204 -1.27 25.88 24.19
C SER A 204 -1.53 25.94 22.68
N VAL A 205 -0.72 25.24 21.87
CA VAL A 205 -0.92 25.18 20.40
C VAL A 205 -2.28 24.56 20.05
N LEU A 206 -2.63 23.41 20.63
CA LEU A 206 -3.93 22.79 20.42
C LEU A 206 -5.08 23.65 20.97
N GLY A 207 -4.86 24.35 22.08
CA GLY A 207 -5.81 25.32 22.63
C GLY A 207 -6.10 26.47 21.65
N LEU A 208 -5.06 27.01 21.02
CA LEU A 208 -5.20 28.01 19.96
C LEU A 208 -5.95 27.45 18.76
N LEU A 209 -5.56 26.28 18.24
CA LEU A 209 -6.22 25.65 17.11
C LEU A 209 -7.71 25.37 17.39
N ARG A 210 -8.07 24.94 18.60
CA ARG A 210 -9.46 24.73 19.01
C ARG A 210 -10.25 26.04 19.08
N ARG A 211 -9.65 27.15 19.53
CA ARG A 211 -10.32 28.47 19.51
C ARG A 211 -10.59 28.91 18.08
N LEU A 212 -9.57 28.87 17.23
CA LEU A 212 -9.67 29.22 15.82
C LEU A 212 -10.77 28.40 15.12
N GLN A 213 -10.81 27.08 15.39
CA GLN A 213 -11.87 26.22 14.87
C GLN A 213 -13.28 26.59 15.38
N LYS A 214 -13.42 26.98 16.65
CA LYS A 214 -14.72 27.42 17.21
C LYS A 214 -15.19 28.75 16.61
N GLU A 215 -14.26 29.61 16.25
CA GLU A 215 -14.51 30.92 15.65
C GLU A 215 -14.67 30.85 14.12
N ASP A 216 -14.58 29.64 13.53
CA ASP A 216 -14.53 29.42 12.08
C ASP A 216 -13.47 30.28 11.39
N SER A 217 -12.34 30.48 12.08
CA SER A 217 -11.25 31.36 11.68
C SER A 217 -10.04 30.55 11.26
N PHE A 218 -9.58 30.77 10.03
CA PHE A 218 -8.35 30.17 9.50
C PHE A 218 -7.35 31.27 9.13
N PRO A 219 -6.52 31.73 10.10
CA PRO A 219 -5.55 32.78 9.87
C PRO A 219 -4.50 32.34 8.85
N THR A 220 -3.82 33.30 8.25
CA THR A 220 -2.60 33.01 7.45
C THR A 220 -1.52 32.41 8.35
N LEU A 221 -0.55 31.71 7.76
CA LEU A 221 0.59 31.17 8.51
C LEU A 221 1.29 32.25 9.34
N ALA A 222 1.47 33.45 8.77
CA ALA A 222 2.05 34.60 9.48
C ALA A 222 1.21 35.02 10.69
N SER A 223 -0.11 35.21 10.51
CA SER A 223 -0.98 35.58 11.62
C SER A 223 -1.09 34.48 12.69
N PHE A 224 -1.02 33.20 12.30
CA PHE A 224 -0.96 32.10 13.25
C PHE A 224 0.32 32.17 14.11
N LYS A 225 1.48 32.46 13.50
CA LYS A 225 2.74 32.65 14.22
C LYS A 225 2.69 33.84 15.18
N GLU A 226 2.16 34.99 14.74
CA GLU A 226 1.95 36.16 15.59
C GLU A 226 1.06 35.82 16.79
N GLN A 227 -0.03 35.07 16.57
CA GLN A 227 -0.91 34.62 17.67
C GLN A 227 -0.20 33.63 18.60
N LEU A 228 0.68 32.77 18.10
CA LEU A 228 1.49 31.88 18.96
C LEU A 228 2.44 32.67 19.85
N GLU A 229 3.04 33.75 19.35
CA GLU A 229 3.94 34.61 20.13
C GLU A 229 3.22 35.27 21.33
N THR A 230 1.90 35.50 21.23
CA THR A 230 1.09 36.04 22.35
C THR A 230 0.78 35.03 23.46
N LEU A 231 1.11 33.74 23.32
CA LEU A 231 0.81 32.71 24.32
C LEU A 231 1.83 32.63 25.46
N ASP A 232 2.78 33.57 25.53
CA ASP A 232 3.79 33.73 26.61
C ASP A 232 4.49 32.41 26.99
N PHE A 233 5.00 31.69 25.99
CA PHE A 233 5.75 30.45 26.21
C PHE A 233 7.01 30.68 27.06
N SER A 234 7.30 29.75 27.97
CA SER A 234 8.57 29.77 28.70
C SER A 234 9.75 29.54 27.76
N THR A 235 10.95 29.98 28.12
CA THR A 235 12.18 29.73 27.33
C THR A 235 12.41 28.24 27.04
N THR A 236 12.03 27.37 27.98
CA THR A 236 12.08 25.91 27.84
C THR A 236 11.04 25.33 26.88
N GLN A 237 9.96 26.07 26.58
CA GLN A 237 8.91 25.69 25.63
C GLN A 237 9.16 26.28 24.24
N SER A 238 9.65 27.52 24.16
CA SER A 238 9.80 28.28 22.91
C SER A 238 10.78 27.62 21.94
N ALA A 239 11.98 27.22 22.40
CA ALA A 239 12.98 26.64 21.51
C ALA A 239 12.51 25.30 20.88
N PRO A 240 11.96 24.33 21.63
CA PRO A 240 11.36 23.13 21.04
C PRO A 240 10.19 23.42 20.08
N LEU A 241 9.31 24.36 20.42
CA LEU A 241 8.19 24.75 19.56
C LEU A 241 8.69 25.32 18.23
N GLN A 242 9.64 26.25 18.26
CA GLN A 242 10.25 26.84 17.06
C GLN A 242 10.88 25.77 16.15
N GLN A 243 11.57 24.78 16.74
CA GLN A 243 12.11 23.66 15.98
C GLN A 243 11.00 22.86 15.28
N ARG A 244 9.87 22.59 15.96
CA ARG A 244 8.74 21.88 15.34
C ARG A 244 8.00 22.70 14.28
N LEU A 245 7.87 24.01 14.48
CA LEU A 245 7.30 24.91 13.47
C LEU A 245 8.17 24.95 12.22
N SER A 246 9.49 25.01 12.35
CA SER A 246 10.41 24.95 11.21
C SER A 246 10.26 23.66 10.39
N LEU A 247 10.02 22.51 11.04
CA LEU A 247 9.73 21.25 10.34
C LEU A 247 8.41 21.28 9.55
N ILE A 248 7.40 22.00 10.04
CA ILE A 248 6.16 22.19 9.28
C ILE A 248 6.40 23.15 8.12
N GLU A 249 7.05 24.29 8.39
CA GLU A 249 7.33 25.33 7.40
C GLU A 249 8.13 24.81 6.21
N SER A 250 9.09 23.90 6.44
CA SER A 250 9.85 23.27 5.35
C SER A 250 8.98 22.45 4.38
N LEU A 251 7.77 22.06 4.79
CA LEU A 251 6.79 21.33 3.98
C LEU A 251 5.62 22.20 3.48
N LEU A 252 5.60 23.50 3.79
CA LEU A 252 4.53 24.40 3.35
C LEU A 252 4.92 25.15 2.08
N ALA A 253 3.99 25.21 1.13
CA ALA A 253 4.15 25.97 -0.11
C ALA A 253 4.27 27.49 0.14
N GLU A 254 3.63 27.98 1.20
CA GLU A 254 3.67 29.39 1.60
C GLU A 254 4.98 29.79 2.30
N SER A 255 5.87 28.85 2.60
CA SER A 255 7.17 29.12 3.22
C SER A 255 8.13 29.77 2.21
N SER A 256 8.85 30.80 2.66
CA SER A 256 9.89 31.45 1.85
C SER A 256 11.05 30.52 1.50
N GLU A 257 11.30 29.48 2.31
CA GLU A 257 12.30 28.44 2.05
C GLU A 257 12.00 27.66 0.76
N ASN A 258 10.72 27.55 0.41
CA ASN A 258 10.23 26.79 -0.73
C ASN A 258 9.97 27.66 -1.97
N ALA A 259 10.22 28.98 -1.91
CA ALA A 259 9.92 29.91 -3.00
C ALA A 259 10.67 29.62 -4.30
N ALA A 260 11.83 28.97 -4.22
CA ALA A 260 12.64 28.57 -5.38
C ALA A 260 12.26 27.19 -5.95
N LEU A 261 11.33 26.46 -5.31
CA LEU A 261 10.85 25.19 -5.82
C LEU A 261 9.73 25.41 -6.85
N PRO A 262 9.55 24.48 -7.81
CA PRO A 262 8.41 24.52 -8.71
C PRO A 262 7.09 24.42 -7.95
N GLU A 263 6.01 24.85 -8.63
CA GLU A 263 4.67 24.80 -8.05
C GLU A 263 4.30 23.37 -7.61
N ARG A 264 3.68 23.28 -6.42
CA ARG A 264 3.09 22.04 -5.91
C ARG A 264 2.04 21.51 -6.89
N ILE A 265 1.81 20.21 -6.85
CA ILE A 265 0.60 19.60 -7.42
C ILE A 265 -0.35 19.26 -6.28
N ASP A 266 -1.64 19.52 -6.46
CA ASP A 266 -2.63 19.06 -5.49
C ASP A 266 -2.80 17.55 -5.61
N LEU A 267 -2.98 16.86 -4.47
CA LEU A 267 -3.20 15.42 -4.48
C LEU A 267 -4.52 15.06 -5.20
N ALA A 268 -5.52 15.95 -5.15
CA ALA A 268 -6.76 15.79 -5.91
C ALA A 268 -6.55 15.79 -7.43
N ASP A 269 -5.61 16.60 -7.92
CA ASP A 269 -5.26 16.68 -9.35
C ASP A 269 -4.30 15.55 -9.76
N ALA A 270 -3.44 15.12 -8.83
CA ALA A 270 -2.52 14.03 -9.04
C ALA A 270 -3.20 12.65 -9.07
N CYS A 271 -4.26 12.45 -8.30
CA CYS A 271 -4.93 11.16 -8.17
C CYS A 271 -6.12 11.02 -9.14
N ALA A 272 -5.87 10.42 -10.30
CA ALA A 272 -6.90 10.07 -11.28
C ALA A 272 -6.91 8.56 -11.59
N PRO A 273 -7.97 8.02 -12.22
CA PRO A 273 -7.97 6.64 -12.71
C PRO A 273 -6.73 6.37 -13.57
N GLY A 274 -6.03 5.27 -13.34
CA GLY A 274 -4.86 4.89 -14.13
C GLY A 274 -3.57 5.64 -13.77
N THR A 275 -3.61 6.53 -12.77
CA THR A 275 -2.43 7.26 -12.29
C THR A 275 -1.80 6.56 -11.09
N VAL A 276 -0.47 6.45 -11.10
CA VAL A 276 0.34 6.07 -9.93
C VAL A 276 0.99 7.33 -9.36
N VAL A 277 0.74 7.60 -8.09
CA VAL A 277 1.43 8.63 -7.31
C VAL A 277 2.38 7.92 -6.35
N ILE A 278 3.68 8.16 -6.49
CA ILE A 278 4.69 7.69 -5.55
C ILE A 278 5.05 8.85 -4.64
N CYS A 279 4.83 8.71 -3.34
CA CYS A 279 5.42 9.57 -2.33
C CYS A 279 6.76 8.96 -1.93
N ASP A 280 7.81 9.41 -2.61
CA ASP A 280 9.19 8.96 -2.44
C ASP A 280 9.94 9.93 -1.52
N LEU A 281 10.09 9.52 -0.26
CA LEU A 281 10.85 10.23 0.76
C LEU A 281 12.26 9.67 0.90
N THR A 282 12.86 9.20 -0.19
CA THR A 282 14.28 8.88 -0.25
C THR A 282 15.11 10.16 -0.11
N ASP A 283 15.56 10.44 1.10
CA ASP A 283 16.28 11.66 1.46
C ASP A 283 17.25 11.36 2.63
N PRO A 284 18.57 11.55 2.46
CA PRO A 284 19.54 11.34 3.53
C PRO A 284 19.32 12.21 4.78
N MET A 285 18.56 13.31 4.65
CA MET A 285 18.27 14.25 5.73
C MET A 285 16.96 13.94 6.46
N LEU A 286 16.11 13.04 5.93
CA LEU A 286 14.86 12.65 6.58
C LEU A 286 15.03 11.37 7.40
N SER A 287 14.58 11.43 8.65
CA SER A 287 14.51 10.24 9.50
C SER A 287 13.19 9.46 9.30
N ALA A 288 13.19 8.16 9.60
CA ALA A 288 11.99 7.33 9.50
C ALA A 288 10.76 7.91 10.23
N PRO A 289 10.87 8.49 11.45
CA PRO A 289 9.72 9.14 12.08
C PRO A 289 9.26 10.44 11.40
N GLU A 290 10.13 11.19 10.70
CA GLU A 290 9.70 12.33 9.87
C GLU A 290 8.90 11.85 8.67
N SER A 291 9.44 10.87 7.96
CA SER A 291 8.78 10.27 6.79
C SER A 291 7.44 9.67 7.16
N ARG A 292 7.32 9.02 8.33
CA ARG A 292 6.03 8.56 8.87
C ARG A 292 5.02 9.68 9.05
N GLY A 293 5.40 10.79 9.69
CA GLY A 293 4.51 11.93 9.89
C GLY A 293 4.02 12.49 8.56
N ILE A 294 4.91 12.58 7.56
CA ILE A 294 4.57 13.04 6.21
C ILE A 294 3.63 12.05 5.50
N PHE A 295 3.93 10.75 5.54
CA PHE A 295 3.06 9.71 4.98
C PHE A 295 1.67 9.71 5.60
N GLU A 296 1.57 9.94 6.90
CA GLU A 296 0.31 10.05 7.61
C GLU A 296 -0.55 11.18 7.06
N VAL A 297 0.05 12.36 6.86
CA VAL A 297 -0.64 13.48 6.21
C VAL A 297 -1.11 13.11 4.80
N VAL A 298 -0.24 12.55 3.97
CA VAL A 298 -0.58 12.19 2.59
C VAL A 298 -1.67 11.11 2.55
N LEU A 299 -1.63 10.13 3.45
CA LEU A 299 -2.60 9.04 3.54
C LEU A 299 -3.98 9.56 3.93
N GLU A 300 -4.07 10.42 4.93
CA GLU A 300 -5.34 11.02 5.36
C GLU A 300 -5.97 11.89 4.25
N ARG A 301 -5.14 12.64 3.53
CA ARG A 301 -5.60 13.41 2.36
C ARG A 301 -6.09 12.46 1.27
N PHE A 302 -5.33 11.44 0.92
CA PHE A 302 -5.74 10.45 -0.08
C PHE A 302 -7.03 9.73 0.30
N ARG A 303 -7.20 9.38 1.59
CA ARG A 303 -8.40 8.73 2.13
C ARG A 303 -9.66 9.56 1.88
N THR A 304 -9.58 10.87 2.08
CA THR A 304 -10.72 11.80 1.99
C THR A 304 -11.06 12.28 0.57
N LEU A 305 -10.19 12.09 -0.42
CA LEU A 305 -10.48 12.44 -1.81
C LEU A 305 -11.75 11.75 -2.35
N SER A 306 -12.61 12.48 -3.06
CA SER A 306 -13.73 11.87 -3.77
C SER A 306 -13.31 11.53 -5.19
N LEU A 307 -13.07 10.23 -5.47
CA LEU A 307 -12.65 9.76 -6.79
C LEU A 307 -13.75 8.91 -7.43
N LYS A 308 -13.84 8.94 -8.76
CA LYS A 308 -14.80 8.14 -9.55
C LYS A 308 -14.35 6.69 -9.77
N CYS A 309 -13.17 6.34 -9.26
CA CYS A 309 -12.54 5.02 -9.37
C CYS A 309 -12.18 4.47 -7.99
N GLY A 310 -11.82 3.18 -7.93
CA GLY A 310 -11.23 2.60 -6.73
C GLY A 310 -9.91 3.26 -6.35
N LYS A 311 -9.53 3.11 -5.08
CA LYS A 311 -8.25 3.56 -4.55
C LYS A 311 -7.37 2.37 -4.20
N LEU A 312 -6.06 2.49 -4.42
CA LEU A 312 -5.06 1.53 -3.96
C LEU A 312 -3.97 2.28 -3.20
N VAL A 313 -3.70 1.89 -1.96
CA VAL A 313 -2.55 2.36 -1.17
C VAL A 313 -1.55 1.21 -1.05
N VAL A 314 -0.29 1.49 -1.35
CA VAL A 314 0.81 0.55 -1.26
C VAL A 314 1.87 1.09 -0.30
N LEU A 315 2.16 0.33 0.75
CA LEU A 315 3.22 0.61 1.71
C LEU A 315 4.37 -0.35 1.42
N ASP A 316 5.33 0.09 0.60
CA ASP A 316 6.45 -0.76 0.21
C ASP A 316 7.59 -0.69 1.23
N GLU A 317 8.24 -1.83 1.47
CA GLU A 317 9.32 -1.97 2.45
C GLU A 317 8.96 -1.39 3.83
N ALA A 318 7.72 -1.60 4.28
CA ALA A 318 7.10 -0.97 5.44
C ALA A 318 7.91 -1.09 6.74
N HIS A 319 8.71 -2.15 6.94
CA HIS A 319 9.66 -2.24 8.07
C HIS A 319 10.66 -1.08 8.21
N LYS A 320 10.87 -0.26 7.18
CA LYS A 320 11.73 0.91 7.27
C LYS A 320 11.08 2.09 7.99
N PHE A 321 9.75 2.11 8.07
CA PHE A 321 9.02 3.23 8.65
C PHE A 321 7.91 2.84 9.61
N LEU A 322 7.18 1.73 9.41
CA LEU A 322 6.20 1.23 10.38
C LEU A 322 6.85 0.60 11.60
N THR A 323 6.11 0.60 12.70
CA THR A 323 6.48 -0.08 13.93
C THR A 323 5.39 -1.04 14.40
N HIS A 324 5.79 -2.03 15.22
CA HIS A 324 4.88 -3.05 15.75
C HIS A 324 3.66 -2.47 16.47
N SER A 325 3.86 -1.41 17.26
CA SER A 325 2.83 -0.90 18.15
C SER A 325 2.13 0.29 17.53
N THR A 326 0.83 0.19 17.35
CA THR A 326 -0.04 1.32 16.96
C THR A 326 -0.06 2.40 18.05
N SER A 327 0.17 2.04 19.31
CA SER A 327 0.14 2.97 20.45
C SER A 327 1.17 4.12 20.38
N SER A 328 2.24 3.94 19.60
CA SER A 328 3.30 4.95 19.38
C SER A 328 3.51 5.27 17.89
N ASP A 329 2.58 4.83 17.04
CA ASP A 329 2.65 4.95 15.59
C ASP A 329 1.30 5.41 15.02
N GLU A 330 1.18 6.72 14.80
CA GLU A 330 -0.04 7.33 14.27
C GLU A 330 -0.35 6.77 12.87
N LEU A 331 0.69 6.62 12.02
CA LEU A 331 0.56 6.00 10.71
C LEU A 331 0.03 4.56 10.79
N GLY A 332 0.58 3.75 11.70
CA GLY A 332 0.11 2.38 11.92
C GLY A 332 -1.36 2.34 12.34
N SER A 333 -1.77 3.24 13.25
CA SER A 333 -3.15 3.37 13.70
C SER A 333 -4.09 3.75 12.57
N THR A 334 -3.73 4.75 11.78
CA THR A 334 -4.51 5.24 10.64
C THR A 334 -4.66 4.18 9.55
N ILE A 335 -3.60 3.40 9.26
CA ILE A 335 -3.70 2.27 8.33
C ILE A 335 -4.71 1.23 8.84
N VAL A 336 -4.67 0.88 10.13
CA VAL A 336 -5.61 -0.08 10.73
C VAL A 336 -7.05 0.44 10.63
N GLU A 337 -7.30 1.71 10.95
CA GLU A 337 -8.61 2.33 10.83
C GLU A 337 -9.10 2.36 9.37
N LEU A 338 -8.22 2.72 8.44
CA LEU A 338 -8.49 2.71 7.01
C LEU A 338 -8.84 1.31 6.52
N VAL A 339 -8.14 0.26 6.96
CA VAL A 339 -8.47 -1.13 6.62
C VAL A 339 -9.84 -1.53 7.19
N ARG A 340 -10.16 -1.14 8.43
CA ARG A 340 -11.49 -1.38 9.02
C ARG A 340 -12.61 -0.70 8.22
N GLN A 341 -12.33 0.44 7.61
CA GLN A 341 -13.29 1.24 6.83
C GLN A 341 -13.09 1.15 5.32
N MET A 342 -12.26 0.24 4.83
CA MET A 342 -11.78 0.25 3.43
C MET A 342 -12.93 0.11 2.41
N ARG A 343 -14.01 -0.57 2.79
CA ARG A 343 -15.23 -0.70 1.96
C ARG A 343 -15.98 0.61 1.80
N HIS A 344 -16.02 1.45 2.84
CA HIS A 344 -16.65 2.77 2.75
C HIS A 344 -15.87 3.71 1.83
N HIS A 345 -14.55 3.54 1.77
CA HIS A 345 -13.67 4.35 0.93
C HIS A 345 -13.35 3.73 -0.44
N GLY A 346 -13.87 2.54 -0.75
CA GLY A 346 -13.55 1.81 -2.00
C GLY A 346 -12.05 1.54 -2.17
N MET A 347 -11.34 1.29 -1.06
CA MET A 347 -9.88 1.31 -1.01
C MET A 347 -9.29 -0.08 -0.83
N ARG A 348 -8.19 -0.35 -1.53
CA ARG A 348 -7.35 -1.55 -1.35
C ARG A 348 -6.07 -1.12 -0.67
N VAL A 349 -5.56 -1.96 0.22
CA VAL A 349 -4.33 -1.69 0.97
C VAL A 349 -3.38 -2.84 0.74
N VAL A 350 -2.16 -2.52 0.33
CA VAL A 350 -1.07 -3.48 0.15
C VAL A 350 0.09 -3.07 1.03
N VAL A 351 0.54 -3.97 1.90
CA VAL A 351 1.69 -3.73 2.78
C VAL A 351 2.75 -4.75 2.45
N SER A 352 3.95 -4.32 2.07
CA SER A 352 5.10 -5.17 1.84
C SER A 352 6.15 -4.92 2.90
N SER A 353 6.72 -5.97 3.47
CA SER A 353 7.73 -5.83 4.50
C SER A 353 8.73 -6.98 4.48
N GLN A 354 10.00 -6.70 4.78
CA GLN A 354 10.97 -7.77 4.98
C GLN A 354 10.71 -8.55 6.27
N SER A 355 10.11 -7.90 7.27
CA SER A 355 9.90 -8.45 8.61
C SER A 355 8.46 -8.24 9.06
N PRO A 356 7.70 -9.31 9.36
CA PRO A 356 6.35 -9.17 9.92
C PRO A 356 6.35 -8.56 11.32
N MET A 357 7.49 -8.45 11.99
CA MET A 357 7.61 -7.89 13.35
C MET A 357 7.28 -6.40 13.42
N THR A 358 7.39 -5.69 12.30
CA THR A 358 7.11 -4.24 12.21
C THR A 358 5.68 -3.93 11.80
N ILE A 359 4.91 -4.95 11.41
CA ILE A 359 3.52 -4.81 10.99
C ILE A 359 2.64 -4.91 12.24
N PRO A 360 1.72 -3.96 12.49
CA PRO A 360 0.75 -4.06 13.58
C PRO A 360 -0.02 -5.39 13.63
N ASP A 361 -0.27 -5.89 14.83
CA ASP A 361 -1.02 -7.14 15.06
C ASP A 361 -2.42 -7.06 14.45
N GLU A 362 -3.12 -5.96 14.68
CA GLU A 362 -4.47 -5.73 14.15
C GLU A 362 -4.48 -5.73 12.62
N LEU A 363 -3.41 -5.23 11.99
CA LEU A 363 -3.29 -5.21 10.53
C LEU A 363 -3.09 -6.62 9.97
N LEU A 364 -2.33 -7.48 10.65
CA LEU A 364 -2.19 -8.89 10.27
C LEU A 364 -3.50 -9.67 10.45
N GLU A 365 -4.27 -9.38 11.50
CA GLU A 365 -5.59 -9.99 11.74
C GLU A 365 -6.63 -9.56 10.70
N LEU A 366 -6.56 -8.31 10.25
CA LEU A 366 -7.45 -7.76 9.23
C LEU A 366 -7.03 -8.14 7.80
N ALA A 367 -5.83 -8.72 7.60
CA ALA A 367 -5.33 -9.09 6.29
C ALA A 367 -6.25 -10.13 5.61
N SER A 368 -6.87 -9.73 4.51
CA SER A 368 -7.72 -10.62 3.70
C SER A 368 -6.91 -11.58 2.84
N VAL A 369 -5.69 -11.20 2.49
CA VAL A 369 -4.70 -11.98 1.73
C VAL A 369 -3.33 -11.79 2.38
N CYS A 370 -2.57 -12.87 2.56
CA CYS A 370 -1.18 -12.81 3.01
C CYS A 370 -0.30 -13.61 2.04
N LEU A 371 0.66 -12.93 1.41
CA LEU A 371 1.69 -13.52 0.55
C LEU A 371 2.96 -13.73 1.37
N VAL A 372 3.23 -14.98 1.70
CA VAL A 372 4.39 -15.39 2.48
C VAL A 372 5.46 -15.92 1.54
N HIS A 373 6.44 -15.07 1.22
CA HIS A 373 7.64 -15.46 0.49
C HIS A 373 8.69 -16.06 1.43
N LYS A 374 9.77 -16.58 0.83
CA LYS A 374 10.90 -17.18 1.55
C LYS A 374 11.40 -16.30 2.69
N PHE A 375 11.58 -16.90 3.86
CA PHE A 375 12.35 -16.36 4.98
C PHE A 375 12.86 -17.51 5.86
N HIS A 376 13.73 -17.20 6.84
CA HIS A 376 14.39 -18.21 7.67
C HIS A 376 14.14 -18.03 9.19
N SER A 377 13.47 -16.95 9.60
CA SER A 377 13.21 -16.65 11.01
C SER A 377 12.02 -17.45 11.56
N LYS A 378 12.28 -18.30 12.55
CA LYS A 378 11.23 -19.06 13.26
C LYS A 378 10.30 -18.15 14.06
N ASP A 379 10.79 -17.01 14.55
CA ASP A 379 9.97 -16.04 15.28
C ASP A 379 8.99 -15.31 14.34
N TRP A 380 9.42 -15.02 13.11
CA TRP A 380 8.53 -14.48 12.09
C TRP A 380 7.43 -15.49 11.74
N PHE A 381 7.78 -16.77 11.61
CA PHE A 381 6.81 -17.84 11.39
C PHE A 381 5.80 -17.94 12.54
N ARG A 382 6.26 -18.03 13.80
CA ARG A 382 5.37 -18.11 14.97
C ARG A 382 4.42 -16.93 15.05
N ARG A 383 4.89 -15.72 14.76
CA ARG A 383 4.06 -14.51 14.72
C ARG A 383 2.98 -14.61 13.66
N LEU A 384 3.34 -15.02 12.44
CA LEU A 384 2.37 -15.21 11.36
C LEU A 384 1.38 -16.32 11.71
N GLN A 385 1.86 -17.47 12.17
CA GLN A 385 1.05 -18.62 12.58
C GLN A 385 0.04 -18.27 13.69
N ALA A 386 0.37 -17.34 14.58
CA ALA A 386 -0.57 -16.86 15.59
C ALA A 386 -1.75 -16.05 15.02
N LYS A 387 -1.63 -15.52 13.79
CA LYS A 387 -2.63 -14.64 13.15
C LYS A 387 -3.28 -15.25 11.91
N ILE A 388 -2.59 -16.16 11.22
CA ILE A 388 -3.06 -16.87 10.02
C ILE A 388 -2.89 -18.39 10.19
N PRO A 389 -3.79 -19.22 9.62
CA PRO A 389 -3.80 -20.67 9.82
C PRO A 389 -2.69 -21.37 9.04
N LEU A 390 -1.44 -21.19 9.47
CA LEU A 390 -0.27 -21.88 8.94
C LEU A 390 0.02 -23.15 9.74
N ASP A 391 0.11 -24.28 9.05
CA ASP A 391 0.51 -25.55 9.66
C ASP A 391 2.00 -25.53 10.02
N ASP A 392 2.44 -26.26 11.06
CA ASP A 392 3.85 -26.30 11.47
C ASP A 392 4.81 -26.73 10.34
N ALA A 393 4.34 -27.64 9.47
CA ALA A 393 5.09 -28.09 8.29
C ALA A 393 5.31 -26.97 7.25
N ALA A 394 4.52 -25.90 7.28
CA ALA A 394 4.66 -24.77 6.37
C ALA A 394 5.99 -24.01 6.57
N PHE A 395 6.61 -24.08 7.75
CA PHE A 395 7.88 -23.39 8.00
C PHE A 395 9.01 -23.92 7.10
N GLU A 396 9.16 -25.23 7.02
CA GLU A 396 10.17 -25.86 6.15
C GLU A 396 9.89 -25.53 4.68
N ALA A 397 8.62 -25.60 4.27
CA ALA A 397 8.21 -25.22 2.91
C ALA A 397 8.56 -23.75 2.59
N ILE A 398 8.35 -22.81 3.53
CA ILE A 398 8.71 -21.39 3.36
C ILE A 398 10.21 -21.22 3.15
N MET A 399 11.04 -21.95 3.91
CA MET A 399 12.50 -21.87 3.79
C MET A 399 13.01 -22.33 2.41
N GLU A 400 12.31 -23.28 1.80
CA GLU A 400 12.66 -23.88 0.51
C GLU A 400 12.02 -23.19 -0.70
N LEU A 401 11.12 -22.22 -0.50
CA LEU A 401 10.44 -21.52 -1.60
C LEU A 401 11.44 -20.91 -2.60
N PRO A 402 11.31 -21.20 -3.90
CA PRO A 402 12.07 -20.47 -4.93
C PRO A 402 11.65 -19.00 -5.01
N THR A 403 12.54 -18.13 -5.49
CA THR A 403 12.19 -16.71 -5.74
C THR A 403 10.96 -16.60 -6.64
N GLY A 404 10.04 -15.69 -6.30
CA GLY A 404 8.78 -15.51 -7.03
C GLY A 404 7.68 -16.53 -6.67
N ASN A 405 7.97 -17.51 -5.81
CA ASN A 405 6.96 -18.38 -5.22
C ASN A 405 6.56 -17.84 -3.84
N ALA A 406 5.31 -18.10 -3.46
CA ALA A 406 4.76 -17.70 -2.18
C ALA A 406 3.79 -18.75 -1.64
N ILE A 407 3.73 -18.87 -0.32
CA ILE A 407 2.59 -19.45 0.37
C ILE A 407 1.55 -18.35 0.55
N VAL A 408 0.35 -18.56 0.02
CA VAL A 408 -0.72 -17.56 -0.01
C VAL A 408 -1.85 -18.01 0.90
N PHE A 409 -2.08 -17.23 1.96
CA PHE A 409 -3.32 -17.30 2.73
C PHE A 409 -4.34 -16.34 2.12
N ALA A 410 -5.60 -16.78 2.03
CA ALA A 410 -6.72 -15.91 1.75
C ALA A 410 -7.92 -16.27 2.62
N THR A 411 -8.64 -15.24 3.06
CA THR A 411 -9.87 -15.40 3.86
C THR A 411 -11.03 -16.00 3.05
N ARG A 412 -10.97 -15.91 1.72
CA ARG A 412 -11.93 -16.48 0.78
C ARG A 412 -11.21 -16.98 -0.47
N TRP A 413 -11.21 -18.29 -0.66
CA TRP A 413 -10.94 -18.94 -1.93
C TRP A 413 -12.26 -19.27 -2.62
N ARG A 414 -12.28 -19.14 -3.94
CA ARG A 414 -13.34 -19.68 -4.78
C ARG A 414 -12.68 -20.53 -5.86
N ASP A 415 -12.89 -21.83 -5.77
CA ASP A 415 -12.54 -22.74 -6.85
C ASP A 415 -13.61 -22.67 -7.93
N PHE A 416 -13.16 -22.71 -9.18
CA PHE A 416 -14.05 -22.76 -10.32
C PHE A 416 -13.77 -24.10 -11.01
N GLY A 417 -14.79 -24.90 -11.32
CA GLY A 417 -14.68 -26.23 -11.94
C GLY A 417 -16.03 -26.92 -12.04
N GLU A 418 -16.14 -28.02 -12.80
CA GLU A 418 -17.43 -28.71 -13.03
C GLU A 418 -18.04 -29.34 -11.77
N ASP A 419 -17.26 -29.59 -10.70
CA ASP A 419 -17.74 -30.32 -9.52
C ASP A 419 -17.39 -29.74 -8.14
N VAL A 420 -16.79 -28.55 -8.02
CA VAL A 420 -16.51 -27.96 -6.70
C VAL A 420 -16.61 -26.44 -6.73
N GLU A 421 -17.81 -25.89 -6.53
CA GLU A 421 -17.98 -24.50 -6.10
C GLU A 421 -17.81 -24.40 -4.57
N GLY A 422 -16.58 -24.62 -4.11
CA GLY A 422 -16.22 -24.51 -2.70
C GLY A 422 -15.77 -23.10 -2.35
N LEU A 423 -16.48 -22.43 -1.43
CA LEU A 423 -15.92 -21.29 -0.69
C LEU A 423 -15.03 -21.85 0.44
N GLY A 424 -13.71 -21.81 0.24
CA GLY A 424 -12.73 -22.31 1.20
C GLY A 424 -12.01 -21.18 1.95
N ARG A 425 -11.61 -21.46 3.19
CA ARG A 425 -10.46 -20.79 3.82
C ARG A 425 -9.27 -21.70 3.63
N GLY A 426 -8.09 -21.14 3.40
CA GLY A 426 -6.92 -21.99 3.27
C GLY A 426 -5.67 -21.29 2.82
N VAL A 427 -4.63 -22.10 2.73
CA VAL A 427 -3.28 -21.74 2.38
C VAL A 427 -2.91 -22.51 1.12
N ARG A 428 -2.39 -21.83 0.10
CA ARG A 428 -1.98 -22.44 -1.18
C ARG A 428 -0.61 -21.96 -1.58
N GLN A 429 0.23 -22.84 -2.12
CA GLN A 429 1.48 -22.43 -2.72
C GLN A 429 1.25 -21.97 -4.15
N ILE A 430 1.75 -20.78 -4.49
CA ILE A 430 1.56 -20.13 -5.79
C ILE A 430 2.91 -19.69 -6.34
N ARG A 431 3.12 -19.91 -7.64
CA ARG A 431 4.14 -19.23 -8.42
C ARG A 431 3.53 -17.96 -9.01
N VAL A 432 4.02 -16.80 -8.58
CA VAL A 432 3.54 -15.50 -9.07
C VAL A 432 3.87 -15.37 -10.55
N ARG A 433 2.96 -14.75 -11.31
CA ARG A 433 3.12 -14.58 -12.76
C ARG A 433 4.26 -13.64 -13.09
N GLU A 434 4.81 -13.78 -14.30
CA GLU A 434 5.70 -12.77 -14.86
C GLU A 434 4.98 -11.41 -14.98
N ARG A 435 5.76 -10.33 -14.88
CA ARG A 435 5.27 -8.95 -14.93
C ARG A 435 4.86 -8.57 -16.36
N ILE A 436 3.81 -7.76 -16.48
CA ILE A 436 3.41 -7.12 -17.75
C ILE A 436 4.38 -5.98 -18.06
N THR A 437 4.78 -5.25 -17.01
CA THR A 437 5.68 -4.09 -17.05
C THR A 437 7.09 -4.48 -16.59
N ALA A 438 8.09 -3.64 -16.86
CA ALA A 438 9.48 -3.94 -16.54
C ALA A 438 9.67 -4.27 -15.05
N ASP A 439 10.57 -5.20 -14.75
CA ASP A 439 10.94 -5.57 -13.38
C ASP A 439 12.26 -4.89 -12.99
N GLY A 440 12.21 -3.94 -12.06
CA GLY A 440 13.40 -3.26 -11.53
C GLY A 440 14.21 -4.11 -10.55
N GLY A 441 13.71 -5.29 -10.19
CA GLY A 441 14.24 -6.18 -9.16
C GLY A 441 15.25 -7.23 -9.64
N THR A 442 15.70 -7.23 -10.90
CA THR A 442 16.82 -8.09 -11.31
C THR A 442 18.07 -7.68 -10.54
N SER A 443 18.37 -8.42 -9.47
CA SER A 443 19.60 -8.29 -8.70
C SER A 443 20.78 -8.19 -9.66
N LYS A 444 21.67 -7.21 -9.45
CA LYS A 444 22.97 -7.16 -10.11
C LYS A 444 23.78 -8.38 -9.65
N VAL A 445 23.57 -9.52 -10.29
CA VAL A 445 24.39 -10.70 -10.07
C VAL A 445 25.74 -10.41 -10.72
N THR A 446 26.82 -10.55 -9.98
CA THR A 446 28.20 -10.55 -10.49
C THR A 446 28.49 -11.80 -11.32
N SER A 447 27.57 -12.21 -12.21
CA SER A 447 27.87 -13.13 -13.30
C SER A 447 28.15 -12.29 -14.55
N GLY A 448 29.35 -11.70 -14.56
CA GLY A 448 29.94 -11.17 -15.78
C GLY A 448 30.25 -12.32 -16.74
N SER A 449 30.02 -12.05 -18.03
CA SER A 449 30.75 -12.62 -19.16
C SER A 449 31.06 -14.13 -19.13
N LYS A 450 30.28 -14.90 -19.90
CA LYS A 450 30.81 -15.65 -21.04
C LYS A 450 29.72 -15.87 -22.08
#